data_AF-A0A2K5CLD2-F1
#
_entry.id   AF-A0A2K5CLD2-F1
#
_cell.length_a   1.000
_cell.length_b   1.000
_cell.length_c   1.000
_cell.angle_alpha   90.00
_cell.angle_beta   90.00
_cell.angle_gamma   90.00
#
_symmetry.space_group_name_H-M   'P 1'
#
loop_
_entity.id
_entity.type
_entity.pdbx_description
1 polymer ?
#
loop_
_entity_poly.entity_id
_entity_poly.type
_entity_poly.pdbx_seq_one_letter_code
_entity_poly.pdbx_strand_id
1 'polypeptide(L)'
;MVAILAGLDGVISHRRFSAPRHGSLSFLPWKHNSRHHGKVKSSPKDDPSKPVQFITFKIIFNEHISDECKRGFYKNWHESKRKAFTKYCKKWQDKSSKKQLEKDFSSMKKYCQVISVIAHSQMHLLPLGQKNAHLMEIQVNGGTMAQKLDWVCERLEEQVPVNQVFEQDEMIDVIGVNKGKGYKEFTSHWHTKKLPYKTHQGLHKVACIGEWHPAHMAFSVACAGQKGYHHYTEINKKIYKIGQSYLIKDGKLIKNNASTDYDLSDKRNNFLGGFVHYGKVTNDFVMLKGCGVGTKKRVLNLRKSLLMQTKQRALEKIDLKFIDTTSKFGHGHF
;
A
#
# COMPACT_ATOMS: atom_id res chain seq x y z
N MET A 1 9.12 66.90 11.91
CA MET A 1 10.19 66.38 12.79
C MET A 1 10.83 65.21 12.07
N VAL A 2 12.01 65.46 11.52
CA VAL A 2 12.79 64.53 10.69
C VAL A 2 13.37 63.46 11.61
N ALA A 3 12.93 62.22 11.46
CA ALA A 3 13.64 61.07 12.01
C ALA A 3 14.50 60.49 10.89
N ILE A 4 15.77 60.87 10.94
CA ILE A 4 16.86 60.37 10.10
C ILE A 4 16.97 58.85 10.32
N LEU A 5 16.58 58.06 9.32
CA LEU A 5 16.98 56.65 9.24
C LEU A 5 18.40 56.60 8.71
N ALA A 6 19.36 56.73 9.62
CA ALA A 6 20.75 56.40 9.35
C ALA A 6 20.92 54.88 9.28
N GLY A 7 21.49 54.40 8.17
CA GLY A 7 22.20 53.13 8.09
C GLY A 7 21.36 51.91 7.71
N LEU A 8 21.32 51.59 6.41
CA LEU A 8 21.53 50.26 5.83
C LEU A 8 21.44 50.37 4.28
N ASP A 9 22.51 50.88 3.65
CA ASP A 9 22.76 50.74 2.21
C ASP A 9 23.14 49.29 1.86
N GLY A 10 22.24 48.35 2.18
CA GLY A 10 22.41 46.93 1.90
C GLY A 10 21.39 46.51 0.87
N VAL A 11 21.71 46.66 -0.42
CA VAL A 11 20.91 46.08 -1.51
C VAL A 11 20.72 44.59 -1.19
N ILE A 12 19.49 44.17 -0.92
CA ILE A 12 19.14 42.76 -0.72
C ILE A 12 19.18 42.10 -2.11
N SER A 13 20.37 41.79 -2.60
CA SER A 13 20.58 41.14 -3.90
C SER A 13 20.51 39.62 -3.80
N HIS A 14 20.75 39.05 -2.61
CA HIS A 14 20.80 37.61 -2.40
C HIS A 14 20.45 37.23 -0.96
N ARG A 15 20.17 35.94 -0.75
CA ARG A 15 19.86 35.39 0.57
C ARG A 15 21.13 35.38 1.44
N ARG A 16 21.15 36.19 2.52
CA ARG A 16 22.30 36.32 3.44
C ARG A 16 22.73 35.00 4.10
N PHE A 17 21.77 34.11 4.40
CA PHE A 17 22.05 32.79 4.98
C PHE A 17 21.32 31.69 4.22
N SER A 18 22.05 30.66 3.80
CA SER A 18 21.48 29.49 3.15
C SER A 18 20.76 28.60 4.18
N ALA A 19 19.69 27.93 3.73
CA ALA A 19 19.01 26.89 4.50
C ALA A 19 18.51 25.81 3.55
N PRO A 20 18.40 24.56 3.99
CA PRO A 20 17.83 23.51 3.17
C PRO A 20 16.38 23.85 2.80
N ARG A 21 15.97 23.31 1.66
CA ARG A 21 14.61 23.48 1.15
C ARG A 21 13.59 22.81 2.07
N HIS A 22 12.45 23.46 2.27
CA HIS A 22 11.30 22.84 2.93
C HIS A 22 10.54 21.92 1.97
N GLY A 23 10.44 20.64 2.33
CA GLY A 23 9.70 19.60 1.59
C GLY A 23 10.40 19.10 0.31
N SER A 24 10.19 17.82 0.03
CA SER A 24 10.74 17.18 -1.17
C SER A 24 9.85 17.40 -2.39
N LEU A 25 10.48 17.76 -3.52
CA LEU A 25 9.83 17.92 -4.82
C LEU A 25 9.51 16.58 -5.50
N SER A 26 10.19 15.49 -5.12
CA SER A 26 10.00 14.17 -5.71
C SER A 26 8.60 13.57 -5.48
N PHE A 27 7.86 14.13 -4.50
CA PHE A 27 6.49 13.69 -4.19
C PHE A 27 5.42 14.63 -4.77
N LEU A 28 5.80 15.61 -5.59
CA LEU A 28 4.84 16.36 -6.38
C LEU A 28 4.25 15.50 -7.51
N PRO A 29 2.96 15.69 -7.85
CA PRO A 29 2.01 16.64 -7.28
C PRO A 29 1.37 16.16 -5.96
N TRP A 30 1.24 17.08 -5.00
CA TRP A 30 0.55 16.83 -3.72
C TRP A 30 -0.96 16.95 -3.90
N LYS A 31 -1.57 15.89 -4.45
CA LYS A 31 -3.02 15.80 -4.71
C LYS A 31 -3.64 14.57 -4.07
N HIS A 32 -4.97 14.60 -3.95
CA HIS A 32 -5.72 13.45 -3.49
C HIS A 32 -5.51 12.27 -4.45
N ASN A 33 -5.16 11.10 -3.92
CA ASN A 33 -5.02 9.89 -4.73
C ASN A 33 -6.39 9.52 -5.33
N SER A 34 -6.38 9.04 -6.58
CA SER A 34 -7.60 8.64 -7.28
C SER A 34 -8.14 7.28 -6.81
N ARG A 35 -7.29 6.46 -6.19
CA ARG A 35 -7.65 5.12 -5.68
C ARG A 35 -7.62 5.09 -4.15
N HIS A 36 -8.50 4.30 -3.55
CA HIS A 36 -8.50 4.08 -2.09
C HIS A 36 -7.30 3.24 -1.63
N HIS A 37 -6.87 2.27 -2.43
CA HIS A 37 -5.68 1.44 -2.20
C HIS A 37 -4.51 1.94 -3.04
N GLY A 38 -3.28 1.64 -2.62
CA GLY A 38 -2.08 2.05 -3.34
C GLY A 38 -1.83 1.19 -4.57
N LYS A 39 -1.74 1.78 -5.79
CA LYS A 39 -1.40 1.00 -6.99
C LYS A 39 0.07 0.58 -6.94
N VAL A 40 0.35 -0.70 -7.21
CA VAL A 40 1.71 -1.17 -7.50
C VAL A 40 2.07 -0.71 -8.91
N LYS A 41 3.06 0.18 -9.03
CA LYS A 41 3.48 0.77 -10.32
C LYS A 41 4.64 0.02 -10.98
N SER A 42 5.39 -0.72 -10.18
CA SER A 42 6.54 -1.49 -10.60
C SER A 42 6.55 -2.81 -9.83
N SER A 43 6.92 -3.88 -10.49
CA SER A 43 7.11 -5.20 -9.88
C SER A 43 8.60 -5.53 -9.88
N PRO A 44 9.05 -6.48 -9.04
CA PRO A 44 10.40 -7.01 -9.15
C PRO A 44 10.64 -7.52 -10.57
N LYS A 45 11.82 -7.23 -11.12
CA LYS A 45 12.17 -7.69 -12.47
C LYS A 45 12.18 -9.21 -12.49
N ASP A 46 11.57 -9.77 -13.52
CA ASP A 46 11.51 -11.21 -13.74
C ASP A 46 12.77 -11.72 -14.45
N ASP A 47 13.10 -11.09 -15.58
CA ASP A 47 14.34 -11.26 -16.31
C ASP A 47 14.96 -9.87 -16.56
N PRO A 48 16.14 -9.55 -16.01
CA PRO A 48 16.74 -8.22 -16.15
C PRO A 48 17.23 -7.90 -17.57
N SER A 49 17.37 -8.91 -18.46
CA SER A 49 17.91 -8.74 -19.81
C SER A 49 16.87 -8.26 -20.84
N LYS A 50 15.58 -8.52 -20.58
CA LYS A 50 14.50 -8.20 -21.52
C LYS A 50 13.97 -6.78 -21.28
N PRO A 51 13.64 -6.02 -22.35
CA PRO A 51 13.00 -4.71 -22.21
C PRO A 51 11.59 -4.87 -21.64
N VAL A 52 11.15 -3.92 -20.81
CA VAL A 52 9.81 -3.93 -20.22
C VAL A 52 8.80 -3.36 -21.22
N GLN A 53 7.85 -4.19 -21.69
CA GLN A 53 6.77 -3.75 -22.57
C GLN A 53 5.40 -3.91 -21.87
N PHE A 54 4.55 -2.88 -21.95
CA PHE A 54 3.32 -2.75 -21.15
C PHE A 54 2.02 -2.83 -21.98
N ILE A 55 2.02 -3.55 -23.10
CA ILE A 55 0.79 -3.74 -23.88
C ILE A 55 0.07 -4.99 -23.36
N THR A 56 -1.14 -4.81 -22.81
CA THR A 56 -1.99 -5.92 -22.39
C THR A 56 -2.44 -6.71 -23.62
N PHE A 57 -1.98 -7.95 -23.75
CA PHE A 57 -2.33 -8.82 -24.87
C PHE A 57 -3.73 -9.44 -24.71
N LYS A 58 -3.97 -10.16 -23.61
CA LYS A 58 -5.27 -10.79 -23.28
C LYS A 58 -5.49 -10.84 -21.77
N ILE A 59 -6.76 -10.84 -21.35
CA ILE A 59 -7.20 -11.09 -19.97
C ILE A 59 -8.14 -12.28 -19.99
N ILE A 60 -7.85 -13.28 -19.15
CA ILE A 60 -8.69 -14.47 -18.96
C ILE A 60 -9.24 -14.43 -17.53
N PHE A 61 -10.54 -14.68 -17.37
CA PHE A 61 -11.20 -14.77 -16.07
C PHE A 61 -11.59 -16.23 -15.76
N ASN A 62 -11.79 -16.56 -14.50
CA ASN A 62 -12.15 -17.91 -14.07
C ASN A 62 -13.60 -18.25 -14.40
N GLU A 63 -13.93 -19.53 -14.33
CA GLU A 63 -15.31 -20.01 -14.46
C GLU A 63 -16.15 -19.55 -13.26
N HIS A 64 -15.65 -19.76 -12.05
CA HIS A 64 -16.34 -19.36 -10.84
C HIS A 64 -15.75 -18.08 -10.26
N ILE A 65 -16.55 -17.01 -10.27
CA ILE A 65 -16.18 -15.72 -9.68
C ILE A 65 -17.07 -15.45 -8.48
N SER A 66 -16.43 -15.18 -7.34
CA SER A 66 -17.12 -14.84 -6.09
C SER A 66 -17.97 -13.58 -6.23
N ASP A 67 -19.10 -13.55 -5.52
CA ASP A 67 -19.97 -12.37 -5.52
C ASP A 67 -19.30 -11.14 -4.88
N GLU A 68 -18.33 -11.33 -3.99
CA GLU A 68 -17.53 -10.22 -3.44
C GLU A 68 -16.68 -9.53 -4.50
N CYS A 69 -16.11 -10.31 -5.42
CA CYS A 69 -15.39 -9.78 -6.58
C CYS A 69 -16.36 -9.09 -7.54
N LYS A 70 -17.51 -9.70 -7.84
CA LYS A 70 -18.54 -9.09 -8.70
C LYS A 70 -19.06 -7.76 -8.16
N ARG A 71 -19.14 -7.58 -6.84
CA ARG A 71 -19.52 -6.30 -6.20
C ARG A 71 -18.65 -5.14 -6.66
N GLY A 72 -17.38 -5.36 -6.97
CA GLY A 72 -16.47 -4.32 -7.44
C GLY A 72 -16.86 -3.71 -8.79
N PHE A 73 -17.70 -4.41 -9.57
CA PHE A 73 -18.16 -3.97 -10.89
C PHE A 73 -19.48 -3.19 -10.84
N TYR A 74 -20.06 -3.01 -9.66
CA TYR A 74 -21.30 -2.28 -9.45
C TYR A 74 -21.11 -1.17 -8.41
N LYS A 75 -21.61 0.03 -8.71
CA LYS A 75 -21.75 1.07 -7.68
C LYS A 75 -22.88 0.71 -6.70
N ASN A 76 -24.04 0.32 -7.24
CA ASN A 76 -25.23 -0.04 -6.47
C ASN A 76 -25.54 -1.54 -6.64
N TRP A 77 -24.93 -2.39 -5.82
CA TRP A 77 -25.08 -3.84 -5.92
C TRP A 77 -26.53 -4.32 -5.74
N HIS A 78 -27.27 -3.73 -4.79
CA HIS A 78 -28.59 -4.19 -4.39
C HIS A 78 -29.68 -3.86 -5.42
N GLU A 79 -29.54 -2.76 -6.14
CA GLU A 79 -30.45 -2.32 -7.22
C GLU A 79 -30.09 -2.94 -8.57
N SER A 80 -28.87 -3.44 -8.73
CA SER A 80 -28.41 -4.03 -9.98
C SER A 80 -29.01 -5.42 -10.21
N LYS A 81 -29.12 -5.79 -11.50
CA LYS A 81 -29.46 -7.17 -11.92
C LYS A 81 -28.31 -8.18 -11.73
N ARG A 82 -27.14 -7.75 -11.22
CA ARG A 82 -25.96 -8.59 -10.91
C ARG A 82 -25.50 -9.52 -12.04
N LYS A 83 -25.52 -9.04 -13.29
CA LYS A 83 -25.15 -9.79 -14.49
C LYS A 83 -23.65 -9.82 -14.85
N ALA A 84 -22.77 -9.27 -14.02
CA ALA A 84 -21.33 -9.25 -14.28
C ALA A 84 -20.78 -10.67 -14.44
N PHE A 85 -19.93 -10.87 -15.45
CA PHE A 85 -19.32 -12.15 -15.83
C PHE A 85 -20.26 -13.30 -16.22
N THR A 86 -21.58 -13.16 -16.12
CA THR A 86 -22.54 -14.23 -16.45
C THR A 86 -22.33 -14.84 -17.85
N LYS A 87 -22.08 -14.01 -18.87
CA LYS A 87 -21.77 -14.49 -20.24
C LYS A 87 -20.36 -15.07 -20.34
N TYR A 88 -19.41 -14.59 -19.54
CA TYR A 88 -18.03 -15.05 -19.57
C TYR A 88 -17.91 -16.43 -18.93
N CYS A 89 -18.52 -16.64 -17.76
CA CYS A 89 -18.52 -17.94 -17.07
C CYS A 89 -19.09 -19.05 -17.97
N LYS A 90 -20.14 -18.76 -18.76
CA LYS A 90 -20.69 -19.71 -19.75
C LYS A 90 -19.69 -20.16 -20.82
N LYS A 91 -18.66 -19.36 -21.13
CA LYS A 91 -17.62 -19.74 -22.11
C LYS A 91 -16.80 -20.95 -21.65
N TRP A 92 -16.68 -21.17 -20.35
CA TRP A 92 -15.97 -22.33 -19.80
C TRP A 92 -16.78 -23.63 -19.96
N GLN A 93 -18.11 -23.51 -20.04
CA GLN A 93 -19.05 -24.64 -20.19
C GLN A 93 -19.20 -25.08 -21.66
N ASP A 94 -19.18 -24.13 -22.59
CA ASP A 94 -19.34 -24.41 -24.02
C ASP A 94 -18.07 -25.02 -24.64
N LYS A 95 -18.18 -26.20 -25.27
CA LYS A 95 -17.04 -26.91 -25.90
C LYS A 95 -16.28 -26.06 -26.94
N SER A 96 -16.99 -25.26 -27.74
CA SER A 96 -16.39 -24.39 -28.76
C SER A 96 -15.61 -23.23 -28.14
N SER A 97 -16.19 -22.59 -27.13
CA SER A 97 -15.58 -21.47 -26.39
C SER A 97 -14.38 -21.94 -25.55
N LYS A 98 -14.43 -23.15 -24.99
CA LYS A 98 -13.30 -23.75 -24.28
C LYS A 98 -12.08 -23.95 -25.18
N LYS A 99 -12.28 -24.43 -26.42
CA LYS A 99 -11.21 -24.48 -27.43
C LYS A 99 -10.64 -23.09 -27.74
N GLN A 100 -11.46 -22.04 -27.71
CA GLN A 100 -10.98 -20.67 -27.88
C GLN A 100 -10.13 -20.21 -26.69
N LEU A 101 -10.50 -20.56 -25.46
CA LEU A 101 -9.69 -20.29 -24.27
C LEU A 101 -8.34 -21.02 -24.33
N GLU A 102 -8.31 -22.29 -24.75
CA GLU A 102 -7.07 -23.06 -24.94
C GLU A 102 -6.15 -22.43 -26.00
N LYS A 103 -6.72 -21.91 -27.10
CA LYS A 103 -5.97 -21.11 -28.09
C LYS A 103 -5.43 -19.81 -27.49
N ASP A 104 -6.20 -19.16 -26.63
CA ASP A 104 -5.79 -17.93 -25.96
C ASP A 104 -4.63 -18.20 -25.00
N PHE A 105 -4.69 -19.27 -24.19
CA PHE A 105 -3.56 -19.73 -23.36
C PHE A 105 -2.33 -20.06 -24.20
N SER A 106 -2.49 -20.76 -25.31
CA SER A 106 -1.40 -21.08 -26.24
C SER A 106 -0.77 -19.81 -26.84
N SER A 107 -1.58 -18.81 -27.15
CA SER A 107 -1.10 -17.51 -27.65
C SER A 107 -0.36 -16.74 -26.55
N MET A 108 -0.84 -16.81 -25.31
CA MET A 108 -0.15 -16.19 -24.17
C MET A 108 1.22 -16.83 -23.93
N LYS A 109 1.35 -18.16 -24.03
CA LYS A 109 2.65 -18.85 -23.90
C LYS A 109 3.67 -18.39 -24.95
N LYS A 110 3.22 -18.06 -26.17
CA LYS A 110 4.08 -17.70 -27.30
C LYS A 110 4.47 -16.23 -27.33
N TYR A 111 3.52 -15.33 -27.09
CA TYR A 111 3.70 -13.90 -27.34
C TYR A 111 3.90 -13.06 -26.08
N CYS A 112 3.40 -13.51 -24.92
CA CYS A 112 3.52 -12.72 -23.70
C CYS A 112 4.95 -12.77 -23.15
N GLN A 113 5.44 -11.62 -22.71
CA GLN A 113 6.72 -11.49 -22.00
C GLN A 113 6.54 -11.47 -20.48
N VAL A 114 5.35 -11.11 -20.01
CA VAL A 114 4.99 -11.00 -18.60
C VAL A 114 3.59 -11.58 -18.41
N ILE A 115 3.42 -12.36 -17.36
CA ILE A 115 2.12 -12.85 -16.91
C ILE A 115 1.82 -12.22 -15.55
N SER A 116 0.61 -11.68 -15.44
CA SER A 116 0.06 -11.20 -14.17
C SER A 116 -1.24 -11.91 -13.86
N VAL A 117 -1.47 -12.19 -12.59
CA VAL A 117 -2.71 -12.75 -12.06
C VAL A 117 -3.54 -11.62 -11.46
N ILE A 118 -4.85 -11.64 -11.72
CA ILE A 118 -5.80 -10.77 -11.03
C ILE A 118 -6.25 -11.50 -9.77
N ALA A 119 -5.80 -11.02 -8.62
CA ALA A 119 -6.19 -11.53 -7.31
C ALA A 119 -7.17 -10.57 -6.63
N HIS A 120 -8.00 -11.09 -5.73
CA HIS A 120 -8.86 -10.25 -4.90
C HIS A 120 -8.80 -10.65 -3.43
N SER A 121 -8.96 -9.67 -2.54
CA SER A 121 -9.05 -9.93 -1.10
C SER A 121 -10.41 -10.54 -0.73
N GLN A 122 -10.49 -11.22 0.41
CA GLN A 122 -11.73 -11.73 1.00
C GLN A 122 -12.19 -10.79 2.12
N MET A 123 -13.20 -9.96 1.84
CA MET A 123 -13.57 -8.86 2.75
C MET A 123 -14.55 -9.28 3.84
N HIS A 124 -15.44 -10.25 3.59
CA HIS A 124 -16.33 -10.80 4.61
C HIS A 124 -15.60 -11.42 5.80
N LEU A 125 -14.37 -11.91 5.62
CA LEU A 125 -13.58 -12.48 6.70
C LEU A 125 -13.06 -11.43 7.68
N LEU A 126 -13.10 -10.15 7.31
CA LEU A 126 -12.66 -9.05 8.17
C LEU A 126 -13.85 -8.48 8.96
N PRO A 127 -13.63 -7.98 10.20
CA PRO A 127 -14.68 -7.32 10.99
C PRO A 127 -14.96 -5.89 10.49
N LEU A 128 -15.16 -5.73 9.18
CA LEU A 128 -15.39 -4.46 8.51
C LEU A 128 -16.76 -4.51 7.81
N GLY A 129 -17.48 -3.38 7.79
CA GLY A 129 -18.77 -3.31 7.09
C GLY A 129 -18.68 -3.38 5.57
N GLN A 130 -17.46 -3.28 5.00
CA GLN A 130 -17.24 -3.31 3.56
C GLN A 130 -17.29 -4.75 3.04
N LYS A 131 -18.20 -5.01 2.09
CA LYS A 131 -18.36 -6.33 1.42
C LYS A 131 -17.74 -6.40 0.03
N ASN A 132 -17.24 -5.29 -0.49
CA ASN A 132 -16.62 -5.21 -1.81
C ASN A 132 -15.15 -5.63 -1.73
N ALA A 133 -14.76 -6.65 -2.49
CA ALA A 133 -13.38 -7.13 -2.54
C ALA A 133 -12.44 -6.13 -3.22
N HIS A 134 -11.18 -6.10 -2.78
CA HIS A 134 -10.14 -5.30 -3.44
C HIS A 134 -9.43 -6.14 -4.50
N LEU A 135 -9.57 -5.72 -5.76
CA LEU A 135 -8.87 -6.32 -6.90
C LEU A 135 -7.48 -5.73 -7.05
N MET A 136 -6.50 -6.60 -7.30
CA MET A 136 -5.14 -6.22 -7.63
C MET A 136 -4.54 -7.14 -8.68
N GLU A 137 -3.64 -6.58 -9.48
CA GLU A 137 -2.81 -7.33 -10.40
C GLU A 137 -1.49 -7.67 -9.71
N ILE A 138 -1.11 -8.95 -9.75
CA ILE A 138 0.13 -9.47 -9.17
C ILE A 138 0.92 -10.14 -10.30
N GLN A 139 2.13 -9.65 -10.54
CA GLN A 139 3.01 -10.26 -11.53
C GLN A 139 3.58 -11.59 -11.02
N VAL A 140 3.58 -12.62 -11.86
CA VAL A 140 4.19 -13.92 -11.57
C VAL A 140 5.62 -13.94 -12.10
N ASN A 141 6.58 -14.23 -11.23
CA ASN A 141 8.01 -14.24 -11.54
C ASN A 141 8.60 -15.65 -11.45
N GLY A 142 9.70 -15.89 -12.16
CA GLY A 142 10.46 -17.14 -12.19
C GLY A 142 10.05 -18.13 -13.28
N GLY A 143 10.98 -18.97 -13.72
CA GLY A 143 10.74 -20.00 -14.74
C GLY A 143 10.43 -19.46 -16.14
N THR A 144 10.00 -20.37 -17.02
CA THR A 144 9.60 -20.04 -18.41
C THR A 144 8.14 -19.58 -18.49
N MET A 145 7.77 -18.89 -19.57
CA MET A 145 6.39 -18.40 -19.79
C MET A 145 5.33 -19.51 -19.73
N ALA A 146 5.68 -20.70 -20.23
CA ALA A 146 4.81 -21.88 -20.16
C ALA A 146 4.60 -22.34 -18.72
N GLN A 147 5.69 -22.52 -17.97
CA GLN A 147 5.66 -22.93 -16.56
C GLN A 147 4.85 -21.95 -15.70
N LYS A 148 4.99 -20.64 -15.96
CA LYS A 148 4.19 -19.62 -15.26
C LYS A 148 2.70 -19.78 -15.50
N LEU A 149 2.28 -19.96 -16.76
CA LEU A 149 0.87 -20.15 -17.08
C LEU A 149 0.33 -21.44 -16.49
N ASP A 150 1.08 -22.53 -16.58
CA ASP A 150 0.67 -23.82 -16.03
C ASP A 150 0.52 -23.72 -14.50
N TRP A 151 1.48 -23.08 -13.82
CA TRP A 151 1.40 -22.80 -12.38
C TRP A 151 0.19 -21.94 -12.00
N VAL A 152 -0.14 -20.92 -12.82
CA VAL A 152 -1.32 -20.07 -12.60
C VAL A 152 -2.60 -20.88 -12.79
N CYS A 153 -2.70 -21.65 -13.87
CA CYS A 153 -3.88 -22.46 -14.21
C CYS A 153 -4.22 -23.47 -13.10
N GLU A 154 -3.21 -24.11 -12.50
CA GLU A 154 -3.39 -25.03 -11.37
C GLU A 154 -3.99 -24.35 -10.13
N ARG A 155 -3.65 -23.08 -9.88
CA ARG A 155 -4.03 -22.34 -8.67
C ARG A 155 -5.21 -21.39 -8.89
N LEU A 156 -5.87 -21.47 -10.04
CA LEU A 156 -7.10 -20.72 -10.25
C LEU A 156 -8.17 -21.23 -9.28
N GLU A 157 -8.90 -20.30 -8.67
CA GLU A 157 -9.97 -20.58 -7.68
C GLU A 157 -9.47 -21.05 -6.30
N GLU A 158 -8.17 -21.31 -6.16
CA GLU A 158 -7.54 -21.60 -4.87
C GLU A 158 -7.15 -20.33 -4.11
N GLN A 159 -7.08 -20.45 -2.78
CA GLN A 159 -6.63 -19.37 -1.90
C GLN A 159 -5.11 -19.43 -1.73
N VAL A 160 -4.43 -18.31 -1.93
CA VAL A 160 -2.99 -18.19 -1.68
C VAL A 160 -2.75 -17.53 -0.32
N PRO A 161 -2.29 -18.26 0.70
CA PRO A 161 -1.97 -17.69 2.00
C PRO A 161 -0.71 -16.82 1.93
N VAL A 162 -0.60 -15.85 2.84
CA VAL A 162 0.51 -14.87 2.84
C VAL A 162 1.86 -15.53 3.06
N ASN A 163 1.90 -16.63 3.81
CA ASN A 163 3.11 -17.40 4.09
C ASN A 163 3.72 -18.09 2.85
N GLN A 164 2.95 -18.28 1.78
CA GLN A 164 3.49 -18.80 0.52
C GLN A 164 4.15 -17.71 -0.34
N VAL A 165 3.82 -16.44 -0.09
CA VAL A 165 4.31 -15.30 -0.89
C VAL A 165 5.52 -14.63 -0.25
N PHE A 166 5.48 -14.47 1.07
CA PHE A 166 6.51 -13.80 1.85
C PHE A 166 7.10 -14.73 2.89
N GLU A 167 8.40 -14.58 3.12
CA GLU A 167 9.11 -15.29 4.17
C GLU A 167 9.27 -14.42 5.42
N GLN A 168 9.40 -15.07 6.58
CA GLN A 168 9.76 -14.36 7.80
C GLN A 168 11.18 -13.76 7.67
N ASP A 169 11.42 -12.60 8.29
CA ASP A 169 12.66 -11.81 8.17
C ASP A 169 12.95 -11.22 6.78
N GLU A 170 12.11 -11.46 5.77
CA GLU A 170 12.23 -10.83 4.46
C GLU A 170 11.97 -9.31 4.55
N MET A 171 12.66 -8.54 3.70
CA MET A 171 12.43 -7.12 3.52
C MET A 171 11.42 -6.89 2.39
N ILE A 172 10.34 -6.20 2.73
CA ILE A 172 9.25 -5.89 1.80
C ILE A 172 9.05 -4.38 1.65
N ASP A 173 8.33 -4.00 0.62
CA ASP A 173 7.86 -2.65 0.40
C ASP A 173 6.35 -2.57 0.69
N VAL A 174 5.94 -1.57 1.46
CA VAL A 174 4.53 -1.31 1.80
C VAL A 174 4.02 -0.15 0.97
N ILE A 175 3.04 -0.42 0.12
CA ILE A 175 2.45 0.55 -0.79
C ILE A 175 1.03 0.87 -0.32
N GLY A 176 0.72 2.14 -0.19
CA GLY A 176 -0.59 2.55 0.29
C GLY A 176 -0.86 4.04 0.12
N VAL A 177 -1.96 4.46 0.72
CA VAL A 177 -2.40 5.85 0.71
C VAL A 177 -2.36 6.37 2.14
N ASN A 178 -1.64 7.46 2.39
CA ASN A 178 -1.49 7.97 3.75
C ASN A 178 -2.80 8.59 4.30
N LYS A 179 -2.83 8.88 5.61
CA LYS A 179 -3.99 9.51 6.28
C LYS A 179 -4.29 10.87 5.65
N GLY A 180 -5.53 11.07 5.20
CA GLY A 180 -6.02 12.38 4.76
C GLY A 180 -6.10 13.36 5.93
N LYS A 181 -5.60 14.59 5.73
CA LYS A 181 -5.67 15.68 6.70
C LYS A 181 -6.44 16.90 6.15
N GLY A 182 -6.94 16.81 4.92
CA GLY A 182 -7.69 17.88 4.24
C GLY A 182 -6.79 19.01 3.75
N TYR A 183 -7.39 20.15 3.44
CA TYR A 183 -6.66 21.36 3.08
C TYR A 183 -5.87 21.88 4.28
N LYS A 184 -4.60 22.22 4.05
CA LYS A 184 -3.67 22.73 5.06
C LYS A 184 -2.89 23.93 4.52
N GLU A 185 -2.63 24.87 5.42
CA GLU A 185 -1.81 26.06 5.17
C GLU A 185 -0.33 25.71 5.00
N PHE A 186 0.46 26.70 4.57
CA PHE A 186 1.89 26.60 4.26
C PHE A 186 2.71 25.87 5.33
N THR A 187 2.62 26.32 6.58
CA THR A 187 3.40 25.75 7.70
C THR A 187 3.05 24.29 7.93
N SER A 188 1.77 23.93 7.93
CA SER A 188 1.39 22.53 8.14
C SER A 188 1.70 21.70 6.90
N HIS A 189 1.46 22.19 5.70
CA HIS A 189 1.63 21.44 4.45
C HIS A 189 3.12 21.15 4.15
N TRP A 190 3.96 22.19 4.14
CA TRP A 190 5.38 22.12 3.75
C TRP A 190 6.36 22.11 4.94
N HIS A 191 5.88 22.28 6.17
CA HIS A 191 6.72 22.41 7.37
C HIS A 191 7.66 23.63 7.30
N THR A 192 7.17 24.73 6.72
CA THR A 192 7.88 26.02 6.71
C THR A 192 7.95 26.63 8.11
N LYS A 193 8.97 27.44 8.38
CA LYS A 193 9.07 28.20 9.63
C LYS A 193 7.91 29.18 9.75
N LYS A 194 7.34 29.32 10.95
CA LYS A 194 6.36 30.37 11.26
C LYS A 194 7.02 31.74 11.20
N LEU A 195 6.27 32.75 10.77
CA LEU A 195 6.73 34.14 10.83
C LEU A 195 6.76 34.68 12.28
N PRO A 196 7.53 35.74 12.56
CA PRO A 196 7.58 36.36 13.89
C PRO A 196 6.21 36.83 14.36
N TYR A 197 5.94 36.77 15.68
CA TYR A 197 4.62 37.06 16.26
C TYR A 197 4.02 38.42 15.83
N LYS A 198 4.84 39.44 15.61
CA LYS A 198 4.43 40.80 15.25
C LYS A 198 4.15 41.02 13.75
N THR A 199 4.11 39.97 12.93
CA THR A 199 3.78 40.14 11.50
C THR A 199 2.31 40.44 11.28
N HIS A 200 2.04 41.46 10.46
CA HIS A 200 0.71 41.75 9.97
C HIS A 200 0.20 40.64 9.02
N GLN A 201 -1.12 40.42 8.97
CA GLN A 201 -1.79 39.46 8.07
C GLN A 201 -1.44 37.97 8.27
N GLY A 202 -0.86 37.59 9.41
CA GLY A 202 -0.83 36.21 9.90
C GLY A 202 0.54 35.52 9.86
N LEU A 203 0.69 34.50 10.70
CA LEU A 203 1.97 33.89 11.04
C LEU A 203 2.32 32.64 10.21
N HIS A 204 1.31 31.99 9.64
CA HIS A 204 1.38 30.66 9.03
C HIS A 204 1.50 30.71 7.51
N LYS A 205 2.35 31.60 7.02
CA LYS A 205 2.51 31.89 5.60
C LYS A 205 3.99 31.90 5.20
N VAL A 206 4.24 31.81 3.90
CA VAL A 206 5.56 32.10 3.32
C VAL A 206 5.59 33.60 3.00
N ALA A 207 6.64 34.30 3.43
CA ALA A 207 6.72 35.76 3.28
C ALA A 207 6.89 36.19 1.82
N CYS A 208 7.85 35.59 1.10
CA CYS A 208 8.13 35.88 -0.30
C CYS A 208 7.94 34.60 -1.13
N ILE A 209 7.11 34.69 -2.18
CA ILE A 209 6.66 33.55 -3.00
C ILE A 209 7.42 33.51 -4.34
N GLY A 210 8.23 34.51 -4.66
CA GLY A 210 9.04 34.56 -5.87
C GLY A 210 9.73 35.91 -6.05
N GLU A 211 10.64 35.97 -7.01
CA GLU A 211 11.30 37.20 -7.45
C GLU A 211 10.39 37.95 -8.45
N TRP A 212 10.71 39.21 -8.78
CA TRP A 212 9.96 39.97 -9.78
C TRP A 212 10.12 39.34 -11.17
N HIS A 213 11.35 39.03 -11.55
CA HIS A 213 11.68 38.32 -12.78
C HIS A 213 12.20 36.93 -12.37
N PRO A 214 11.54 35.82 -12.73
CA PRO A 214 10.47 35.69 -13.72
C PRO A 214 9.06 36.05 -13.20
N ALA A 215 8.21 36.57 -14.08
CA ALA A 215 6.83 37.00 -13.77
C ALA A 215 5.83 35.83 -13.63
N HIS A 216 6.24 34.73 -13.00
CA HIS A 216 5.38 33.61 -12.67
C HIS A 216 5.86 32.93 -11.38
N MET A 217 4.92 32.30 -10.68
CA MET A 217 5.24 31.53 -9.48
C MET A 217 5.82 30.18 -9.87
N ALA A 218 7.02 29.87 -9.38
CA ALA A 218 7.62 28.56 -9.62
C ALA A 218 6.81 27.45 -8.91
N PHE A 219 6.64 26.30 -9.57
CA PHE A 219 5.95 25.13 -8.99
C PHE A 219 6.64 24.62 -7.71
N SER A 220 7.91 24.98 -7.53
CA SER A 220 8.71 24.64 -6.38
C SER A 220 8.44 25.57 -5.18
N VAL A 221 7.56 26.55 -5.29
CA VAL A 221 7.25 27.41 -4.14
C VAL A 221 6.28 26.66 -3.21
N ALA A 222 6.50 26.78 -1.91
CA ALA A 222 5.62 26.19 -0.93
C ALA A 222 4.26 26.91 -0.95
N CYS A 223 3.20 26.20 -1.30
CA CYS A 223 1.82 26.68 -1.28
C CYS A 223 0.93 25.88 -0.33
N ALA A 224 -0.11 26.52 0.21
CA ALA A 224 -1.19 25.83 0.92
C ALA A 224 -1.93 24.87 -0.03
N GLY A 225 -2.43 23.75 0.49
CA GLY A 225 -3.02 22.73 -0.35
C GLY A 225 -3.46 21.48 0.41
N GLN A 226 -3.85 20.46 -0.35
CA GLN A 226 -4.26 19.17 0.19
C GLN A 226 -3.09 18.47 0.90
N LYS A 227 -3.20 18.24 2.21
CA LYS A 227 -2.26 17.42 2.97
C LYS A 227 -2.82 16.02 3.21
N GLY A 228 -2.06 15.02 2.76
CA GLY A 228 -2.39 13.63 2.96
C GLY A 228 -3.46 13.11 2.00
N TYR A 229 -3.72 11.81 2.11
CA TYR A 229 -4.35 11.01 1.07
C TYR A 229 -3.52 10.94 -0.24
N HIS A 230 -2.19 10.91 -0.13
CA HIS A 230 -1.28 10.71 -1.25
C HIS A 230 -0.83 9.24 -1.31
N HIS A 231 -0.45 8.79 -2.52
CA HIS A 231 0.18 7.49 -2.73
C HIS A 231 1.63 7.53 -2.26
N TYR A 232 2.01 6.58 -1.41
CA TYR A 232 3.39 6.41 -0.92
C TYR A 232 3.81 4.94 -0.97
N THR A 233 5.12 4.74 -1.07
CA THR A 233 5.77 3.43 -0.94
C THR A 233 6.81 3.54 0.17
N GLU A 234 6.60 2.82 1.26
CA GLU A 234 7.59 2.68 2.31
C GLU A 234 8.43 1.44 2.01
N ILE A 235 9.68 1.67 1.59
CA ILE A 235 10.61 0.60 1.23
C ILE A 235 11.27 -0.01 2.47
N ASN A 236 11.80 -1.22 2.32
CA ASN A 236 12.71 -1.84 3.30
C ASN A 236 12.08 -2.05 4.69
N LYS A 237 10.83 -2.54 4.70
CA LYS A 237 10.13 -2.95 5.92
C LYS A 237 10.37 -4.42 6.16
N LYS A 238 11.02 -4.73 7.28
CA LYS A 238 11.27 -6.11 7.69
C LYS A 238 10.00 -6.76 8.23
N ILE A 239 9.74 -7.99 7.83
CA ILE A 239 8.72 -8.84 8.44
C ILE A 239 9.32 -9.46 9.71
N TYR A 240 8.72 -9.19 10.87
CA TYR A 240 9.16 -9.80 12.13
C TYR A 240 8.47 -11.13 12.40
N LYS A 241 7.19 -11.25 12.04
CA LYS A 241 6.41 -12.48 12.23
C LYS A 241 5.30 -12.56 11.21
N ILE A 242 5.11 -13.74 10.66
CA ILE A 242 3.91 -14.10 9.89
C ILE A 242 3.11 -15.01 10.81
N GLY A 243 1.99 -14.50 11.33
CA GLY A 243 1.14 -15.23 12.24
C GLY A 243 -0.01 -15.90 11.49
N GLN A 244 -0.28 -17.16 11.85
CA GLN A 244 -1.41 -17.90 11.30
C GLN A 244 -2.73 -17.46 11.93
N SER A 245 -3.79 -17.61 11.15
CA SER A 245 -5.18 -17.50 11.58
C SER A 245 -5.51 -18.45 12.73
N TYR A 246 -6.65 -18.22 13.38
CA TYR A 246 -7.14 -19.16 14.39
C TYR A 246 -7.54 -20.48 13.73
N LEU A 247 -6.80 -21.54 14.07
CA LEU A 247 -7.02 -22.87 13.54
C LEU A 247 -7.88 -23.67 14.52
N ILE A 248 -8.80 -24.47 13.98
CA ILE A 248 -9.44 -25.54 14.74
C ILE A 248 -8.65 -26.81 14.41
N LYS A 249 -7.87 -27.31 15.38
CA LYS A 249 -7.26 -28.65 15.30
C LYS A 249 -7.90 -29.52 16.38
N ASP A 250 -8.36 -30.70 15.99
CA ASP A 250 -8.93 -31.70 16.91
C ASP A 250 -10.09 -31.14 17.78
N GLY A 251 -10.94 -30.30 17.18
CA GLY A 251 -12.07 -29.67 17.86
C GLY A 251 -11.70 -28.54 18.84
N LYS A 252 -10.40 -28.25 19.02
CA LYS A 252 -9.90 -27.16 19.87
C LYS A 252 -9.46 -25.96 19.02
N LEU A 253 -9.94 -24.79 19.41
CA LEU A 253 -9.60 -23.53 18.75
C LEU A 253 -8.23 -23.04 19.24
N ILE A 254 -7.20 -23.28 18.44
CA ILE A 254 -5.84 -22.80 18.67
C ILE A 254 -5.78 -21.32 18.32
N LYS A 255 -5.60 -20.49 19.35
CA LYS A 255 -5.48 -19.03 19.22
C LYS A 255 -4.05 -18.54 19.43
N ASN A 256 -3.12 -19.47 19.63
CA ASN A 256 -1.74 -19.13 19.90
C ASN A 256 -1.02 -18.78 18.60
N ASN A 257 -0.99 -17.48 18.28
CA ASN A 257 -0.32 -16.96 17.09
C ASN A 257 0.68 -15.84 17.43
N ALA A 258 0.82 -15.48 18.70
CA ALA A 258 1.74 -14.45 19.17
C ALA A 258 2.59 -14.88 20.36
N SER A 259 2.53 -16.14 20.83
CA SER A 259 3.55 -16.62 21.76
C SER A 259 4.92 -16.62 21.10
N THR A 260 5.93 -16.45 21.94
CA THR A 260 7.34 -16.61 21.62
C THR A 260 7.89 -17.74 22.51
N ASP A 261 9.08 -18.25 22.19
CA ASP A 261 9.68 -19.37 22.93
C ASP A 261 10.01 -19.02 24.40
N TYR A 262 10.03 -17.73 24.72
CA TYR A 262 10.27 -17.20 26.06
C TYR A 262 9.00 -16.96 26.87
N ASP A 263 7.81 -17.01 26.23
CA ASP A 263 6.55 -16.81 26.93
C ASP A 263 6.13 -18.11 27.64
N LEU A 264 5.83 -18.00 28.93
CA LEU A 264 5.33 -19.14 29.72
C LEU A 264 3.87 -19.50 29.37
N SER A 265 3.12 -18.56 28.79
CA SER A 265 1.70 -18.73 28.49
C SER A 265 1.40 -18.48 27.01
N ASP A 266 0.45 -19.26 26.50
CA ASP A 266 -0.07 -19.08 25.16
C ASP A 266 -0.80 -17.74 25.04
N LYS A 267 -0.31 -16.88 24.12
CA LYS A 267 -0.93 -15.58 23.85
C LYS A 267 -1.29 -15.41 22.38
N ARG A 268 -2.36 -14.65 22.19
CA ARG A 268 -2.89 -14.26 20.88
C ARG A 268 -2.41 -12.86 20.52
N ASN A 269 -2.31 -12.55 19.23
CA ASN A 269 -1.86 -11.24 18.76
C ASN A 269 -2.81 -10.08 19.11
N ASN A 270 -4.06 -10.39 19.50
CA ASN A 270 -5.02 -9.36 19.87
C ASN A 270 -4.76 -8.80 21.26
N PHE A 271 -4.67 -7.48 21.35
CA PHE A 271 -4.72 -6.75 22.61
C PHE A 271 -5.97 -7.11 23.43
N LEU A 272 -5.91 -6.92 24.75
CA LEU A 272 -7.13 -6.93 25.58
C LEU A 272 -8.12 -5.88 25.05
N GLY A 273 -9.36 -6.30 24.78
CA GLY A 273 -10.38 -5.47 24.10
C GLY A 273 -10.25 -5.39 22.57
N GLY A 274 -9.20 -5.96 21.98
CA GLY A 274 -8.93 -5.93 20.54
C GLY A 274 -8.20 -4.66 20.08
N PHE A 275 -7.97 -4.55 18.77
CA PHE A 275 -7.31 -3.38 18.19
C PHE A 275 -8.26 -2.17 18.17
N VAL A 276 -7.81 -1.07 18.77
CA VAL A 276 -8.58 0.19 18.86
C VAL A 276 -9.06 0.65 17.48
N HIS A 277 -10.37 0.84 17.31
CA HIS A 277 -11.05 1.18 16.06
C HIS A 277 -10.88 0.18 14.90
N TYR A 278 -10.39 -1.04 15.15
CA TYR A 278 -10.30 -2.11 14.16
C TYR A 278 -11.17 -3.31 14.55
N GLY A 279 -11.00 -3.83 15.76
CA GLY A 279 -11.62 -5.07 16.22
C GLY A 279 -10.58 -6.17 16.47
N LYS A 280 -11.02 -7.43 16.45
CA LYS A 280 -10.13 -8.58 16.63
C LYS A 280 -9.59 -9.06 15.29
N VAL A 281 -8.32 -9.42 15.24
CA VAL A 281 -7.65 -10.07 14.10
C VAL A 281 -7.76 -11.58 14.27
N THR A 282 -8.49 -12.24 13.39
CA THR A 282 -8.72 -13.70 13.40
C THR A 282 -8.00 -14.43 12.28
N ASN A 283 -7.66 -13.70 11.21
CA ASN A 283 -7.05 -14.24 10.00
C ASN A 283 -5.52 -14.15 10.09
N ASP A 284 -4.84 -14.67 9.07
CA ASP A 284 -3.39 -14.54 8.94
C ASP A 284 -2.98 -13.06 9.01
N PHE A 285 -1.88 -12.77 9.69
CA PHE A 285 -1.37 -11.42 9.83
C PHE A 285 0.14 -11.35 9.65
N VAL A 286 0.62 -10.15 9.31
CA VAL A 286 2.04 -9.86 9.16
C VAL A 286 2.41 -8.74 10.11
N MET A 287 3.43 -8.96 10.94
CA MET A 287 4.02 -7.93 11.78
C MET A 287 5.18 -7.28 11.04
N LEU A 288 5.04 -5.99 10.74
CA LEU A 288 6.05 -5.22 10.03
C LEU A 288 6.82 -4.32 10.98
N LYS A 289 8.09 -4.10 10.66
CA LYS A 289 8.95 -3.17 11.38
C LYS A 289 8.44 -1.74 11.29
N GLY A 290 8.16 -1.14 12.45
CA GLY A 290 7.83 0.28 12.58
C GLY A 290 6.40 0.62 12.16
N CYS A 291 6.19 1.84 11.69
CA CYS A 291 4.89 2.27 11.19
C CYS A 291 4.61 1.72 9.77
N GLY A 292 3.33 1.65 9.42
CA GLY A 292 2.87 1.47 8.05
C GLY A 292 2.10 2.71 7.57
N VAL A 293 2.10 2.93 6.26
CA VAL A 293 1.38 4.04 5.65
C VAL A 293 -0.13 3.92 5.88
N GLY A 294 -0.83 5.05 6.07
CA GLY A 294 -2.29 5.09 6.07
C GLY A 294 -2.94 5.13 7.44
N THR A 295 -4.19 4.70 7.49
CA THR A 295 -5.01 4.65 8.71
C THR A 295 -5.36 3.21 9.02
N LYS A 296 -5.79 2.95 10.25
CA LYS A 296 -6.46 1.68 10.59
C LYS A 296 -7.58 1.39 9.58
N LYS A 297 -7.81 0.11 9.29
CA LYS A 297 -8.81 -0.39 8.30
C LYS A 297 -8.52 -0.02 6.84
N ARG A 298 -7.39 0.63 6.53
CA ARG A 298 -7.01 0.95 5.13
C ARG A 298 -6.25 -0.21 4.51
N VAL A 299 -6.55 -0.50 3.26
CA VAL A 299 -5.85 -1.52 2.46
C VAL A 299 -4.42 -1.08 2.19
N LEU A 300 -3.50 -2.01 2.39
CA LEU A 300 -2.09 -1.87 2.05
C LEU A 300 -1.71 -3.00 1.09
N ASN A 301 -0.95 -2.64 0.08
CA ASN A 301 -0.39 -3.60 -0.86
C ASN A 301 1.07 -3.85 -0.47
N LEU A 302 1.38 -5.11 -0.20
CA LEU A 302 2.73 -5.56 0.10
C LEU A 302 3.37 -6.05 -1.19
N ARG A 303 4.63 -5.69 -1.41
CA ARG A 303 5.42 -6.13 -2.56
C ARG A 303 6.79 -6.58 -2.06
N LYS A 304 7.37 -7.62 -2.66
CA LYS A 304 8.79 -7.94 -2.46
C LYS A 304 9.65 -6.72 -2.82
N SER A 305 10.78 -6.55 -2.13
CA SER A 305 11.64 -5.41 -2.38
C SER A 305 12.14 -5.41 -3.82
N LEU A 306 12.19 -4.23 -4.45
CA LEU A 306 12.83 -4.08 -5.77
C LEU A 306 14.35 -4.05 -5.69
N LEU A 307 14.88 -3.75 -4.49
CA LEU A 307 16.30 -3.63 -4.26
C LEU A 307 16.80 -4.93 -3.64
N MET A 308 17.85 -5.49 -4.23
CA MET A 308 18.58 -6.60 -3.62
C MET A 308 19.17 -6.12 -2.29
N GLN A 309 18.82 -6.79 -1.20
CA GLN A 309 19.26 -6.41 0.14
C GLN A 309 20.54 -7.14 0.49
N THR A 310 21.61 -6.40 0.73
CA THR A 310 22.92 -6.95 1.13
C THR A 310 23.35 -6.54 2.53
N LYS A 311 22.64 -5.58 3.14
CA LYS A 311 22.99 -5.06 4.46
C LYS A 311 22.69 -6.08 5.54
N GLN A 312 23.56 -6.18 6.55
CA GLN A 312 23.40 -7.10 7.69
C GLN A 312 22.02 -6.98 8.37
N ARG A 313 21.53 -5.75 8.59
CA ARG A 313 20.20 -5.50 9.17
C ARG A 313 19.04 -6.11 8.36
N ALA A 314 19.22 -6.27 7.05
CA ALA A 314 18.22 -6.94 6.22
C ALA A 314 18.30 -8.46 6.40
N LEU A 315 19.51 -9.03 6.39
CA LEU A 315 19.77 -10.47 6.39
C LEU A 315 19.70 -11.14 7.78
N GLU A 316 19.81 -10.37 8.87
CA GLU A 316 19.77 -10.91 10.24
C GLU A 316 18.47 -11.69 10.48
N LYS A 317 18.49 -12.82 11.17
CA LYS A 317 17.25 -13.47 11.60
C LYS A 317 16.83 -12.87 12.94
N ILE A 318 15.56 -12.51 13.09
CA ILE A 318 15.08 -11.86 14.31
C ILE A 318 14.28 -12.85 15.14
N ASP A 319 14.82 -13.18 16.30
CA ASP A 319 14.10 -13.89 17.34
C ASP A 319 13.34 -12.90 18.23
N LEU A 320 12.01 -12.98 18.22
CA LEU A 320 11.15 -12.12 19.02
C LEU A 320 11.07 -12.68 20.43
N LYS A 321 11.54 -11.92 21.43
CA LYS A 321 11.47 -12.34 22.84
C LYS A 321 10.13 -12.07 23.51
N PHE A 322 9.42 -11.05 23.04
CA PHE A 322 8.16 -10.63 23.63
C PHE A 322 7.32 -9.84 22.63
N ILE A 323 6.03 -10.18 22.56
CA ILE A 323 5.01 -9.39 21.88
C ILE A 323 4.07 -8.85 22.96
N ASP A 324 4.01 -7.54 23.06
CA ASP A 324 3.12 -6.85 23.99
C ASP A 324 1.67 -6.92 23.50
N THR A 325 0.81 -7.57 24.28
CA THR A 325 -0.64 -7.73 24.00
C THR A 325 -1.50 -6.99 25.03
N THR A 326 -0.93 -6.03 25.74
CA THR A 326 -1.67 -5.20 26.71
C THR A 326 -2.74 -4.35 26.04
N SER A 327 -3.79 -4.00 26.79
CA SER A 327 -4.82 -3.09 26.27
C SER A 327 -4.22 -1.78 25.74
N LYS A 328 -4.59 -1.40 24.51
CA LYS A 328 -4.28 -0.08 23.93
C LYS A 328 -5.44 0.91 24.04
N PHE A 329 -6.51 0.53 24.74
CA PHE A 329 -7.55 1.46 25.19
C PHE A 329 -7.10 2.07 26.52
N GLY A 330 -6.48 3.26 26.47
CA GLY A 330 -5.86 3.88 27.64
C GLY A 330 -4.50 3.28 27.97
N HIS A 331 -4.24 3.01 29.26
CA HIS A 331 -3.00 2.44 29.76
C HIS A 331 -3.24 1.01 30.26
N GLY A 332 -2.91 0.01 29.44
CA GLY A 332 -2.99 -1.39 29.82
C GLY A 332 -1.75 -1.82 30.60
N HIS A 333 -1.96 -2.37 31.80
CA HIS A 333 -0.90 -3.04 32.60
C HIS A 333 -0.89 -4.56 32.38
N PHE A 334 -1.95 -5.10 31.80
CA PHE A 334 -2.16 -6.52 31.51
C PHE A 334 -2.54 -6.72 30.04
#